data_AF-A0A7J8PRB2-F1
#
_entry.id   AF-A0A7J8PRB2-F1
#
_cell.length_a   1.000
_cell.length_b   1.000
_cell.length_c   1.000
_cell.angle_alpha   90.00
_cell.angle_beta   90.00
_cell.angle_gamma   90.00
#
_symmetry.space_group_name_H-M   'P 1'
#
loop_
_entity.id
_entity.type
_entity.pdbx_description
1 polymer ?
#
loop_
_entity_poly.entity_id
_entity_poly.type
_entity_poly.pdbx_seq_one_letter_code
_entity_poly.pdbx_strand_id
1 'polypeptide(L)'
;VSRSIGDVYLKKAEFNREPLYSKFRLREPLKRPILSADPSISVHQLQPHDQFVILASDGLWEHLSNQEAVDIVQNHPRSGSARRLVKTALKEAANKREMRYSDLKKIDRGVRRHFHDDITVIVVFLDSNLVSRASSVKGPNLSVKGGGVNLRPNILAPCATPTEAGST
;
A
#
# COMPACT_ATOMS: atom_id res chain seq x y z
N VAL A 1 -0.20 -9.25 -7.40
CA VAL A 1 -1.36 -8.51 -6.83
C VAL A 1 -2.61 -9.37 -6.94
N SER A 2 -3.28 -9.70 -5.84
CA SER A 2 -4.54 -10.47 -5.83
C SER A 2 -5.79 -9.62 -5.54
N ARG A 3 -5.59 -8.33 -5.24
CA ARG A 3 -6.64 -7.36 -4.95
C ARG A 3 -6.28 -6.01 -5.59
N SER A 4 -7.23 -5.37 -6.26
CA SER A 4 -7.02 -4.07 -6.90
C SER A 4 -8.32 -3.27 -6.94
N ILE A 5 -8.23 -1.94 -7.08
CA ILE A 5 -9.36 -1.11 -7.53
C ILE A 5 -9.29 -1.04 -9.06
N GLY A 6 -10.43 -1.04 -9.75
CA GLY A 6 -10.46 -1.10 -11.22
C GLY A 6 -10.45 -2.54 -11.73
N ASP A 7 -9.72 -2.83 -12.81
CA ASP A 7 -9.57 -4.17 -13.42
C ASP A 7 -10.87 -4.98 -13.52
N VAL A 8 -11.98 -4.30 -13.84
CA VAL A 8 -13.32 -4.89 -13.76
C VAL A 8 -13.46 -6.13 -14.65
N TYR A 9 -12.70 -6.18 -15.74
CA TYR A 9 -12.63 -7.31 -16.67
C TYR A 9 -12.05 -8.59 -16.07
N LEU A 10 -11.40 -8.53 -14.90
CA LEU A 10 -10.92 -9.68 -14.11
C LEU A 10 -11.84 -10.01 -12.91
N LYS A 11 -12.91 -9.23 -12.72
CA LYS A 11 -13.84 -9.36 -11.59
C LYS A 11 -15.20 -9.82 -12.03
N LYS A 12 -15.65 -9.37 -13.20
CA LYS A 12 -16.99 -9.60 -13.74
C LYS A 12 -16.90 -10.03 -15.20
N ALA A 13 -17.45 -11.20 -15.51
CA ALA A 13 -17.44 -11.79 -16.84
C ALA A 13 -18.02 -10.86 -17.91
N GLU A 14 -19.05 -10.07 -17.56
CA GLU A 14 -19.72 -9.12 -18.44
C GLU A 14 -18.82 -7.98 -18.95
N PHE A 15 -17.64 -7.77 -18.38
CA PHE A 15 -16.66 -6.78 -18.85
C PHE A 15 -15.47 -7.41 -19.59
N ASN A 16 -15.39 -8.74 -19.64
CA ASN A 16 -14.35 -9.45 -20.39
C ASN A 16 -14.79 -9.63 -21.87
N ARG A 17 -15.14 -8.53 -22.53
CA ARG A 17 -15.61 -8.50 -23.93
C ARG A 17 -15.25 -7.16 -24.57
N GLU A 18 -15.51 -7.03 -25.86
CA GLU A 18 -15.31 -5.78 -26.59
C GLU A 18 -16.05 -4.62 -25.91
N PRO A 19 -15.46 -3.41 -25.81
CA PRO A 19 -14.27 -2.92 -26.53
C PRO A 19 -12.90 -3.23 -25.86
N LEU A 20 -12.83 -4.14 -24.87
CA LEU A 20 -11.57 -4.50 -24.24
C LEU A 20 -10.56 -5.09 -25.26
N TYR A 21 -9.34 -4.56 -25.27
CA TYR A 21 -8.26 -5.07 -26.13
C TYR A 21 -8.07 -6.57 -25.91
N SER A 22 -7.88 -7.31 -27.01
CA SER A 22 -7.75 -8.78 -27.02
C SER A 22 -6.68 -9.29 -26.04
N LYS A 23 -5.58 -8.56 -25.86
CA LYS A 23 -4.51 -8.89 -24.90
C LYS A 23 -4.95 -8.92 -23.42
N PHE A 24 -6.06 -8.27 -23.07
CA PHE A 24 -6.62 -8.24 -21.72
C PHE A 24 -7.85 -9.15 -21.57
N ARG A 25 -8.36 -9.71 -22.67
CA ARG A 25 -9.47 -10.67 -22.64
C ARG A 25 -8.96 -12.03 -22.20
N LEU A 26 -9.72 -12.69 -21.33
CA LEU A 26 -9.48 -14.06 -20.94
C LEU A 26 -10.06 -14.98 -22.02
N ARG A 27 -9.37 -16.09 -22.30
CA ARG A 27 -9.84 -17.05 -23.31
C ARG A 27 -11.10 -17.78 -22.86
N GLU A 28 -11.20 -18.05 -21.56
CA GLU A 28 -12.30 -18.79 -20.95
C GLU A 28 -13.18 -17.86 -20.11
N PRO A 29 -14.51 -18.07 -20.09
CA PRO A 29 -15.41 -17.32 -19.23
C PRO A 29 -15.05 -17.44 -17.74
N LEU A 30 -15.06 -16.31 -17.05
CA LEU A 30 -14.84 -16.24 -15.60
C LEU A 30 -15.97 -16.97 -14.86
N LYS A 31 -15.64 -18.09 -14.20
CA LYS A 31 -16.57 -18.79 -13.28
C LYS A 31 -16.69 -18.08 -11.92
N ARG A 32 -15.65 -17.36 -11.52
CA ARG A 32 -15.57 -16.54 -10.30
C ARG A 32 -14.61 -15.36 -10.50
N PRO A 33 -14.71 -14.29 -9.70
CA PRO A 33 -13.75 -13.18 -9.75
C PRO A 33 -12.31 -13.66 -9.51
N ILE A 34 -11.35 -13.22 -10.33
CA ILE A 34 -9.91 -13.49 -10.11
C ILE A 34 -9.32 -12.49 -9.13
N LEU A 35 -9.78 -11.24 -9.18
CA LEU A 35 -9.38 -10.17 -8.28
C LEU A 35 -10.55 -9.75 -7.38
N SER A 36 -10.24 -9.34 -6.16
CA SER A 36 -11.18 -8.62 -5.29
C SER A 36 -10.80 -7.14 -5.21
N ALA A 37 -11.78 -6.26 -4.94
CA ALA A 37 -11.54 -4.86 -4.59
C ALA A 37 -11.55 -4.63 -3.07
N ASP A 38 -11.81 -5.67 -2.29
CA ASP A 38 -12.01 -5.56 -0.84
C ASP A 38 -10.66 -5.42 -0.14
N PRO A 39 -10.43 -4.34 0.62
CA PRO A 39 -9.18 -4.15 1.34
C PRO A 39 -9.06 -5.14 2.51
N SER A 40 -7.85 -5.31 3.01
CA SER A 40 -7.65 -5.82 4.37
C SER A 40 -7.75 -4.64 5.33
N ILE A 41 -8.53 -4.78 6.40
CA ILE A 41 -8.72 -3.73 7.40
C ILE A 41 -8.11 -4.22 8.71
N SER A 42 -7.12 -3.49 9.22
CA SER A 42 -6.55 -3.69 10.54
C SER A 42 -6.75 -2.42 11.38
N VAL A 43 -6.94 -2.61 12.70
CA VAL A 43 -7.08 -1.52 13.66
C VAL A 43 -5.99 -1.67 14.71
N HIS A 44 -5.21 -0.62 14.91
CA HIS A 44 -4.15 -0.57 15.91
C HIS A 44 -4.41 0.61 16.85
N GLN A 45 -4.52 0.31 18.15
CA GLN A 45 -4.64 1.36 19.16
C GLN A 45 -3.26 1.95 19.41
N LEU A 46 -3.09 3.23 19.09
CA LEU A 46 -1.83 3.93 19.28
C LEU A 46 -1.36 3.85 20.73
N GLN A 47 -0.09 3.48 20.90
CA GLN A 47 0.61 3.41 22.17
C GLN A 47 1.56 4.60 22.32
N PRO A 48 1.95 4.98 23.55
CA PRO A 48 2.89 6.08 23.78
C PRO A 48 4.26 5.92 23.10
N HIS A 49 4.67 4.68 22.79
CA HIS A 49 5.91 4.35 22.10
C HIS A 49 5.78 4.33 20.57
N ASP A 50 4.58 4.49 20.01
CA ASP A 50 4.39 4.58 18.56
C ASP A 50 4.84 5.95 18.07
N GLN A 51 5.93 5.99 17.30
CA GLN A 51 6.57 7.25 16.89
C GLN A 51 6.17 7.71 15.50
N PHE A 52 5.96 6.78 14.57
CA PHE A 52 5.63 7.10 13.19
C PHE A 52 5.02 5.91 12.44
N VAL A 53 4.39 6.19 11.32
CA VAL A 53 3.90 5.21 10.34
C VAL A 53 4.55 5.50 8.98
N ILE A 54 5.11 4.47 8.35
CA ILE A 54 5.62 4.54 6.97
C ILE A 54 4.60 3.90 6.04
N LEU A 55 4.07 4.69 5.10
CA LEU A 55 3.25 4.20 3.99
C LEU A 55 4.08 4.33 2.72
N ALA A 56 4.20 3.25 1.94
CA ALA A 56 4.95 3.29 0.69
C ALA A 56 4.42 2.30 -0.34
N SER A 57 4.68 2.57 -1.62
CA SER A 57 4.46 1.62 -2.71
C SER A 57 5.43 0.44 -2.61
N ASP A 58 5.11 -0.66 -3.28
CA ASP A 58 5.97 -1.83 -3.47
C ASP A 58 7.36 -1.46 -3.99
N GLY A 59 7.47 -0.47 -4.88
CA GLY A 59 8.76 0.04 -5.35
C GLY A 59 9.74 0.44 -4.22
N LEU A 60 9.28 0.79 -3.01
CA LEU A 60 10.19 0.95 -1.85
C LEU A 60 10.62 -0.42 -1.29
N TRP A 61 9.64 -1.27 -1.03
CA TRP A 61 9.79 -2.54 -0.32
C TRP A 61 10.50 -3.62 -1.14
N GLU A 62 10.61 -3.45 -2.46
CA GLU A 62 11.48 -4.26 -3.32
C GLU A 62 12.98 -4.01 -3.07
N HIS A 63 13.33 -2.88 -2.46
CA HIS A 63 14.71 -2.45 -2.26
C HIS A 63 15.12 -2.36 -0.79
N LEU A 64 14.19 -2.20 0.15
CA LEU A 64 14.45 -2.08 1.57
C LEU A 64 13.57 -3.04 2.37
N SER A 65 14.14 -3.64 3.41
CA SER A 65 13.38 -4.34 4.43
C SER A 65 12.62 -3.37 5.32
N ASN A 66 11.59 -3.89 6.02
CA ASN A 66 10.82 -3.11 6.99
C ASN A 66 11.72 -2.48 8.06
N GLN A 67 12.71 -3.23 8.56
CA GLN A 67 13.60 -2.76 9.62
C GLN A 67 14.53 -1.66 9.13
N GLU A 68 15.14 -1.82 7.94
CA GLU A 68 16.00 -0.77 7.37
C GLU A 68 15.25 0.55 7.17
N ALA A 69 13.99 0.48 6.73
CA ALA A 69 13.16 1.66 6.59
C ALA A 69 12.88 2.34 7.94
N VAL A 70 12.58 1.56 8.97
CA VAL A 70 12.41 2.05 10.35
C VAL A 70 13.70 2.70 10.85
N ASP A 71 14.85 2.05 10.70
CA ASP A 71 16.14 2.55 11.14
C ASP A 71 16.52 3.86 10.44
N ILE A 72 16.24 3.98 9.13
CA ILE A 72 16.48 5.21 8.38
C ILE A 72 15.64 6.37 8.94
N VAL A 73 14.37 6.13 9.25
CA VAL A 73 13.47 7.16 9.79
C VAL A 73 13.83 7.51 11.23
N GLN A 74 14.15 6.52 12.07
CA GLN A 74 14.51 6.72 13.47
C GLN A 74 15.81 7.49 13.65
N ASN A 75 16.81 7.24 12.79
CA ASN A 75 18.11 7.90 12.85
C ASN A 75 18.14 9.32 12.26
N HIS A 76 17.05 9.80 11.64
CA HIS A 76 17.02 11.10 10.99
C HIS A 76 15.76 11.90 11.36
N PRO A 77 15.92 13.12 11.92
CA PRO A 77 14.78 13.93 12.36
C PRO A 77 13.81 14.25 11.21
N ARG A 78 12.56 14.57 11.57
CA ARG A 78 11.33 14.65 10.75
C ARG A 78 11.47 15.21 9.32
N SER A 79 12.40 16.13 9.07
CA SER A 79 12.59 16.75 7.77
C SER A 79 13.37 15.85 6.81
N GLY A 80 12.72 15.43 5.73
CA GLY A 80 13.37 14.72 4.63
C GLY A 80 13.53 13.21 4.82
N SER A 81 12.92 12.59 5.84
CA SER A 81 12.98 11.15 6.06
C SER A 81 12.43 10.37 4.86
N ALA A 82 11.29 10.78 4.29
CA ALA A 82 10.74 10.18 3.06
C ALA A 82 11.71 10.30 1.87
N ARG A 83 12.30 11.47 1.65
CA ARG A 83 13.31 11.69 0.60
C ARG A 83 14.54 10.79 0.80
N ARG A 84 14.92 10.53 2.05
CA ARG A 84 16.04 9.65 2.39
C ARG A 84 15.71 8.20 2.09
N LEU A 85 14.52 7.73 2.46
CA LEU A 85 14.02 6.40 2.08
C LEU A 85 14.07 6.20 0.56
N VAL A 86 13.52 7.13 -0.23
CA VAL A 86 13.58 7.07 -1.70
C VAL A 86 15.03 7.05 -2.20
N LYS A 87 15.90 7.91 -1.65
CA LYS A 87 17.30 7.96 -2.06
C LYS A 87 18.05 6.66 -1.76
N THR A 88 17.81 6.05 -0.60
CA THR A 88 18.44 4.78 -0.23
C THR A 88 17.91 3.65 -1.11
N ALA A 89 16.60 3.54 -1.32
CA ALA A 89 16.02 2.53 -2.21
C ALA A 89 16.56 2.62 -3.63
N LEU A 90 16.71 3.83 -4.19
CA LEU A 90 17.31 4.01 -5.51
C LEU A 90 18.80 3.69 -5.56
N LYS A 91 19.54 3.84 -4.45
CA LYS A 91 20.94 3.38 -4.38
C LYS A 91 21.00 1.86 -4.39
N GLU A 92 20.13 1.20 -3.62
CA GLU A 92 20.03 -0.26 -3.63
C GLU A 92 19.59 -0.79 -5.00
N ALA A 93 18.65 -0.12 -5.67
CA ALA A 93 18.29 -0.45 -7.05
C ALA A 93 19.49 -0.35 -8.01
N ALA A 94 20.32 0.69 -7.88
CA ALA A 94 21.52 0.85 -8.68
C ALA A 94 22.56 -0.24 -8.36
N ASN A 95 22.77 -0.56 -7.09
CA ASN A 95 23.69 -1.61 -6.64
C ASN A 95 23.28 -3.00 -7.18
N LYS A 96 21.98 -3.34 -7.14
CA LYS A 96 21.44 -4.59 -7.71
C LYS A 96 21.65 -4.71 -9.23
N ARG A 97 21.90 -3.59 -9.91
CA ARG A 97 22.15 -3.50 -11.35
C ARG A 97 23.62 -3.18 -11.66
N GLU A 98 24.49 -3.29 -10.67
CA GLU A 98 25.94 -3.04 -10.76
C GLU A 98 26.28 -1.70 -11.40
N MET A 99 25.49 -0.66 -11.10
CA MET A 99 25.66 0.67 -11.68
C MET A 99 25.67 1.77 -10.63
N ARG A 100 26.17 2.95 -11.00
CA ARG A 100 26.18 4.09 -10.07
C ARG A 100 24.80 4.70 -9.99
N TYR A 101 24.43 5.18 -8.79
CA TYR A 101 23.21 5.96 -8.57
C TYR A 101 23.06 7.17 -9.51
N SER A 102 24.18 7.82 -9.88
CA SER A 102 24.20 8.93 -10.84
C SER A 102 23.76 8.50 -12.24
N ASP A 103 24.06 7.26 -12.61
CA ASP A 103 23.83 6.74 -13.95
C ASP A 103 22.38 6.26 -14.04
N LEU A 104 21.89 5.58 -12.99
CA LEU A 104 20.48 5.22 -12.83
C LEU A 104 19.54 6.44 -13.00
N LYS A 105 19.94 7.60 -12.45
CA LYS A 105 19.15 8.84 -12.54
C LYS A 105 19.08 9.46 -13.94
N LYS A 106 20.03 9.15 -14.80
CA LYS A 106 20.08 9.67 -16.17
C LYS A 106 19.32 8.78 -17.16
N ILE A 107 18.84 7.61 -16.72
CA ILE A 107 18.08 6.71 -17.57
C ILE A 107 16.73 7.35 -17.94
N ASP A 108 16.43 7.33 -19.24
CA ASP A 108 15.21 7.90 -19.79
C ASP A 108 13.94 7.22 -19.27
N ARG A 109 12.87 8.03 -19.23
CA ARG A 109 11.52 7.56 -18.91
C ARG A 109 11.12 6.48 -19.92
N GLY A 110 10.68 5.32 -19.42
CA GLY A 110 10.37 4.14 -20.24
C GLY A 110 11.35 3.01 -19.98
N VAL A 111 12.65 3.24 -20.24
CA VAL A 111 13.69 2.24 -19.96
C VAL A 111 13.90 2.07 -18.46
N ARG A 112 13.77 3.16 -17.69
CA ARG A 112 13.96 3.19 -16.22
C ARG A 112 13.15 2.13 -15.46
N ARG A 113 11.97 1.74 -15.94
CA ARG A 113 11.11 0.70 -15.31
C ARG A 113 11.75 -0.69 -15.27
N HIS A 114 12.76 -0.95 -16.10
CA HIS A 114 13.53 -2.20 -16.01
C HIS A 114 14.47 -2.23 -14.80
N PHE A 115 14.76 -1.07 -14.21
CA PHE A 115 15.70 -0.94 -13.11
C PHE A 115 14.98 -0.85 -11.76
N HIS A 116 13.89 -0.08 -11.68
CA HIS A 116 13.06 0.05 -10.48
C HIS A 116 11.64 0.49 -10.87
N ASP A 117 10.65 0.17 -10.03
CA ASP A 117 9.29 0.70 -10.15
C ASP A 117 9.18 2.15 -9.60
N ASP A 118 8.03 2.80 -9.77
CA ASP A 118 7.75 4.10 -9.17
C ASP A 118 7.73 3.99 -7.63
N ILE A 119 8.58 4.80 -6.97
CA ILE A 119 8.73 4.79 -5.51
C ILE A 119 7.99 5.98 -4.91
N THR A 120 6.96 5.70 -4.12
CA THR A 120 6.21 6.71 -3.35
C THR A 120 6.31 6.39 -1.87
N VAL A 121 6.58 7.40 -1.04
CA VAL A 121 6.74 7.25 0.41
C VAL A 121 6.08 8.41 1.15
N ILE A 122 5.30 8.09 2.17
CA ILE A 122 4.69 9.01 3.12
C ILE A 122 5.12 8.56 4.52
N VAL A 123 5.66 9.48 5.31
CA VAL A 123 6.00 9.24 6.72
C VAL A 123 5.13 10.14 7.58
N VAL A 124 4.29 9.53 8.41
CA VAL A 124 3.42 10.22 9.36
C VAL A 124 4.05 10.12 10.73
N PHE A 125 4.51 11.24 11.29
CA PHE A 125 5.02 11.28 12.66
C PHE A 125 3.86 11.44 13.63
N LEU A 126 3.85 10.59 14.66
CA LEU A 126 2.87 10.62 15.73
C LEU A 126 3.43 11.44 16.88
N ASP A 127 2.59 12.29 17.45
CA ASP A 127 2.94 13.08 18.64
C ASP A 127 2.12 12.57 19.82
N SER A 128 2.76 11.77 20.67
CA SER A 128 2.14 11.17 21.85
C SER A 128 1.65 12.21 22.87
N ASN A 129 2.26 13.41 22.91
CA ASN A 129 1.82 14.50 23.79
C ASN A 129 0.51 15.12 23.26
N LEU A 130 0.38 15.27 21.94
CA LEU A 130 -0.87 15.73 21.33
C LEU A 130 -1.98 14.69 21.42
N VAL A 131 -1.66 13.40 21.27
CA VAL A 131 -2.64 12.31 21.44
C VAL A 131 -3.16 12.30 22.88
N SER A 132 -2.29 12.39 23.89
CA SER A 132 -2.68 12.42 25.30
C SER A 132 -3.58 13.61 25.64
N ARG A 133 -3.29 14.79 25.05
CA ARG A 133 -4.11 16.00 25.22
C ARG A 133 -5.45 15.91 24.49
N ALA A 134 -5.48 15.33 23.29
CA ALA A 134 -6.71 15.13 22.51
C ALA A 134 -7.67 14.17 23.22
N SER A 135 -7.16 13.14 23.91
CA SER A 135 -7.97 12.25 24.76
C SER A 135 -8.65 12.97 25.93
N SER A 136 -8.06 14.07 26.41
CA SER A 136 -8.58 14.85 27.54
C SER A 136 -9.64 15.89 27.11
N VAL A 137 -9.60 16.32 25.84
CA VAL A 137 -10.56 17.27 25.28
C VAL A 137 -11.72 16.49 24.64
N LYS A 138 -12.95 16.65 25.17
CA LYS A 138 -14.18 16.16 24.53
C LYS A 138 -14.46 16.92 23.22
N GLY A 139 -13.64 16.70 22.20
CA GLY A 139 -13.85 17.18 20.83
C GLY A 139 -14.45 16.08 19.95
N PRO A 140 -15.07 16.42 18.82
CA PRO A 140 -15.52 15.41 17.87
C PRO A 140 -14.31 14.62 17.36
N ASN A 141 -14.40 13.28 17.39
CA ASN A 141 -13.40 12.42 16.77
C ASN A 141 -13.32 12.76 15.27
N LEU A 142 -12.20 13.31 14.83
CA LEU A 142 -11.96 13.58 13.41
C LEU A 142 -11.44 12.30 12.75
N SER A 143 -12.32 11.59 12.05
CA SER A 143 -11.91 10.49 11.17
C SER A 143 -11.73 11.03 9.75
N VAL A 144 -10.51 10.97 9.22
CA VAL A 144 -10.27 11.19 7.80
C VAL A 144 -10.51 9.85 7.10
N LYS A 145 -11.72 9.68 6.56
CA LYS A 145 -12.10 8.48 5.82
C LYS A 145 -12.23 8.82 4.34
N GLY A 146 -11.31 8.30 3.51
CA GLY A 146 -11.53 8.23 2.07
C GLY A 146 -12.69 7.27 1.81
N GLY A 147 -13.66 7.67 0.97
CA GLY A 147 -14.95 7.01 0.82
C GLY A 147 -14.89 5.48 0.66
N GLY A 148 -15.61 4.76 1.52
CA GLY A 148 -15.78 3.31 1.47
C GLY A 148 -16.27 2.71 2.81
N VAL A 149 -17.47 2.12 2.79
CA VAL A 149 -18.17 1.31 3.83
C VAL A 149 -18.21 1.83 5.27
N ASN A 150 -19.40 2.28 5.70
CA ASN A 150 -19.71 2.57 7.11
C ASN A 150 -19.87 1.27 7.91
N LEU A 151 -18.89 0.94 8.74
CA LEU A 151 -19.06 -0.03 9.83
C LEU A 151 -19.21 0.73 11.15
N ARG A 152 -20.12 0.27 12.01
CA ARG A 152 -20.31 0.84 13.35
C ARG A 152 -19.05 0.59 14.20
N PRO A 153 -18.71 1.49 15.14
CA PRO A 153 -17.66 1.22 16.12
C PRO A 153 -18.00 -0.07 16.88
N ASN A 154 -17.03 -0.99 17.02
CA ASN A 154 -17.11 -2.29 17.73
C ASN A 154 -17.63 -3.51 16.97
N ILE A 155 -17.64 -3.53 15.63
CA ILE A 155 -17.90 -4.76 14.88
C ILE A 155 -16.56 -5.36 14.40
N LEU A 156 -16.23 -6.57 14.88
CA LEU A 156 -15.19 -7.40 14.30
C LEU A 156 -15.50 -7.59 12.81
N ALA A 157 -14.49 -7.41 11.94
CA ALA A 157 -14.67 -7.60 10.51
C ALA A 157 -15.36 -8.96 10.26
N PRO A 158 -16.38 -9.04 9.39
CA PRO A 158 -16.99 -10.31 9.08
C PRO A 158 -15.92 -11.22 8.49
N CYS A 159 -15.45 -12.16 9.29
CA CYS A 159 -14.72 -13.32 8.80
C CYS A 159 -15.67 -14.03 7.85
N ALA A 160 -15.32 -14.08 6.56
CA ALA A 160 -15.98 -14.97 5.64
C ALA A 160 -15.69 -16.42 6.10
N THR A 161 -16.62 -17.00 6.86
CA THR A 161 -16.66 -18.45 7.06
C THR A 161 -16.88 -19.10 5.70
N PRO A 162 -16.14 -20.18 5.34
CA PRO A 162 -16.44 -20.95 4.15
C PRO A 162 -17.85 -21.52 4.30
N THR A 163 -18.76 -21.19 3.38
CA THR A 163 -20.09 -21.82 3.32
C THR A 163 -19.89 -23.32 3.14
N GLU A 164 -20.44 -24.10 4.08
CA GLU A 164 -20.52 -25.55 4.02
C GLU A 164 -21.19 -26.01 2.72
N ALA A 165 -20.66 -27.11 2.18
CA ALA A 165 -21.29 -27.87 1.12
C ALA A 165 -22.57 -28.52 1.66
N GLY A 166 -23.72 -28.16 1.07
CA GLY A 166 -24.99 -28.85 1.25
C GLY A 166 -25.26 -29.78 0.08
N SER A 167 -25.24 -31.08 0.37
CA SER A 167 -25.73 -32.19 -0.44
C SER A 167 -27.23 -32.09 -0.72
N THR A 168 -27.62 -32.23 -1.99
CA THR A 168 -28.55 -33.23 -2.56
C THR A 168 -28.60 -33.03 -4.07
#